data_AF-A0A209CVK6-F1
#
_entry.id   AF-A0A209CVK6-F1
#
_cell.length_a   1.000
_cell.length_b   1.000
_cell.length_c   1.000
_cell.angle_alpha   90.00
_cell.angle_beta   90.00
_cell.angle_gamma   90.00
#
_symmetry.space_group_name_H-M   'P 1'
#
loop_
_entity.id
_entity.type
_entity.pdbx_description
1 polymer ?
#
loop_
_entity_poly.entity_id
_entity_poly.type
_entity_poly.pdbx_seq_one_letter_code
_entity_poly.pdbx_strand_id
1 'polypeptide(L)'
;MLTITQALHDQIVAHSRADHPDEACGVVAGPAGTDRPERFIPMLNAARSPTFYEFDSADLLKLYREMDDRDEEPVIVYHSHTATEAYPSRTDVTYANEPGAHYVLVSTADTDDAGPFQFRSFRIVDGEITEEDVRVVEAY
;
A
#
# COMPACT_ATOMS: atom_id res chain seq x y z
N MET A 1 -8.55 7.37 9.08
CA MET A 1 -8.49 8.34 7.96
C MET A 1 -7.04 8.52 7.63
N LEU A 2 -6.65 8.19 6.40
CA LEU A 2 -5.29 8.37 5.90
C LEU A 2 -5.10 9.81 5.41
N THR A 3 -4.01 10.48 5.80
CA THR A 3 -3.58 11.75 5.18
C THR A 3 -2.25 11.53 4.45
N ILE A 4 -2.25 11.75 3.14
CA ILE A 4 -1.11 11.48 2.25
C ILE A 4 -0.80 12.70 1.40
N THR A 5 0.48 12.96 1.10
CA THR A 5 0.83 14.01 0.15
C THR A 5 0.45 13.61 -1.28
N GLN A 6 0.15 14.61 -2.13
CA GLN A 6 -0.06 14.42 -3.57
C GLN A 6 1.11 13.68 -4.22
N ALA A 7 2.34 14.01 -3.81
CA ALA A 7 3.55 13.37 -4.33
C ALA A 7 3.60 11.86 -4.03
N LEU A 8 3.29 11.43 -2.79
CA LEU A 8 3.29 10.02 -2.41
C LEU A 8 2.12 9.27 -3.06
N HIS A 9 0.94 9.89 -3.11
CA HIS A 9 -0.22 9.34 -3.82
C HIS A 9 0.13 9.04 -5.28
N ASP A 10 0.72 10.01 -5.99
CA ASP A 10 1.06 9.87 -7.40
C ASP A 10 2.17 8.83 -7.64
N GLN A 11 3.13 8.71 -6.71
CA GLN A 11 4.16 7.66 -6.77
C GLN A 11 3.56 6.26 -6.65
N ILE A 12 2.63 6.04 -5.72
CA ILE A 12 1.94 4.77 -5.56
C ILE A 12 1.17 4.44 -6.85
N VAL A 13 0.36 5.37 -7.36
CA VAL A 13 -0.43 5.14 -8.59
C VAL A 13 0.47 4.90 -9.81
N ALA A 14 1.57 5.64 -9.94
CA ALA A 14 2.52 5.46 -11.03
C ALA A 14 3.19 4.08 -10.98
N HIS A 15 3.57 3.60 -9.80
CA HIS A 15 4.14 2.27 -9.62
C HIS A 15 3.11 1.17 -9.95
N SER A 16 1.87 1.29 -9.45
CA SER A 16 0.78 0.38 -9.77
C SER A 16 0.51 0.24 -11.26
N ARG A 17 0.67 1.32 -12.03
CA ARG A 17 0.54 1.31 -13.49
C ARG A 17 1.75 0.73 -14.21
N ALA A 18 2.95 0.95 -13.68
CA ALA A 18 4.19 0.50 -14.30
C ALA A 18 4.33 -1.03 -14.26
N ASP A 19 3.90 -1.64 -13.17
CA ASP A 19 4.03 -3.09 -12.96
C ASP A 19 2.85 -3.89 -13.52
N HIS A 20 1.74 -3.22 -13.88
CA HIS A 20 0.61 -3.85 -14.57
C HIS A 20 1.09 -4.59 -15.83
N PRO A 21 0.72 -5.88 -16.05
CA PRO A 21 -0.40 -6.59 -15.43
C PRO A 21 -0.09 -7.36 -14.13
N ASP A 22 1.12 -7.28 -13.60
CA ASP A 22 1.41 -7.85 -12.28
C ASP A 22 0.98 -6.88 -11.17
N GLU A 23 0.69 -7.40 -9.98
CA GLU A 23 0.43 -6.55 -8.83
C GLU A 23 1.71 -5.86 -8.37
N ALA A 24 1.68 -4.53 -8.30
CA ALA A 24 2.70 -3.73 -7.63
C ALA A 24 2.50 -3.85 -6.12
N CYS A 25 3.58 -3.74 -5.35
CA CYS A 25 3.49 -3.72 -3.89
C CYS A 25 4.55 -2.79 -3.28
N GLY A 26 4.37 -2.40 -2.03
CA GLY A 26 5.39 -1.64 -1.31
C GLY A 26 4.91 -1.01 -0.02
N VAL A 27 5.77 -0.16 0.53
CA VAL A 27 5.57 0.49 1.82
C VAL A 27 5.81 1.99 1.68
N VAL A 28 5.02 2.78 2.41
CA VAL A 28 5.38 4.17 2.71
C VAL A 28 5.69 4.26 4.20
N ALA A 29 6.96 4.48 4.51
CA ALA A 29 7.43 4.61 5.88
C ALA A 29 7.29 6.04 6.38
N GLY A 30 7.23 6.21 7.69
CA GLY A 30 7.12 7.50 8.36
C GLY A 30 7.73 7.47 9.75
N PRO A 31 7.96 8.63 10.39
CA PRO A 31 8.51 8.67 11.75
C PRO A 31 7.59 7.92 12.73
N ALA A 32 8.17 7.06 13.56
CA ALA A 32 7.42 6.19 14.46
C ALA A 32 6.47 6.98 15.39
N GLY A 33 5.23 6.50 15.52
CA GLY A 33 4.20 7.11 16.37
C GLY A 33 3.57 8.38 15.80
N THR A 34 3.85 8.76 14.55
CA THR A 34 3.27 9.96 13.93
C THR A 34 2.12 9.68 12.98
N ASP A 35 1.94 8.42 12.53
CA ASP A 35 0.95 8.04 11.50
C ASP A 35 1.11 8.86 10.19
N ARG A 36 2.31 9.40 9.94
CA ARG A 36 2.59 10.32 8.82
C ARG A 36 3.47 9.65 7.76
N PRO A 37 2.96 9.32 6.57
CA PRO A 37 3.76 8.69 5.54
C PRO A 37 4.72 9.69 4.90
N GLU A 38 6.02 9.40 4.80
CA GLU A 38 7.02 10.36 4.29
C GLU A 38 7.95 9.77 3.22
N ARG A 39 8.25 8.47 3.30
CA ARG A 39 9.25 7.83 2.45
C ARG A 39 8.64 6.69 1.65
N PHE A 40 8.51 6.89 0.35
CA PHE A 40 8.03 5.88 -0.59
C PHE A 40 9.09 4.82 -0.87
N ILE A 41 8.71 3.55 -0.69
CA ILE A 41 9.60 2.38 -0.83
C ILE A 41 8.87 1.33 -1.69
N PRO A 42 9.06 1.37 -3.02
CA PRO A 42 8.50 0.34 -3.89
C PRO A 42 9.22 -0.98 -3.63
N MET A 43 8.44 -2.06 -3.52
CA MET A 43 8.95 -3.41 -3.31
C MET A 43 8.66 -4.25 -4.55
N LEU A 44 9.58 -5.15 -4.88
CA LEU A 44 9.35 -6.11 -5.96
C LEU A 44 8.37 -7.18 -5.48
N ASN A 45 7.34 -7.44 -6.29
CA ASN A 45 6.50 -8.61 -6.12
C ASN A 45 7.29 -9.87 -6.50
N ALA A 46 7.79 -10.61 -5.50
CA ALA A 46 8.58 -11.81 -5.71
C ALA A 46 7.78 -12.93 -6.40
N ALA A 47 6.45 -12.96 -6.22
CA ALA A 47 5.56 -13.92 -6.84
C ALA A 47 5.31 -13.64 -8.34
N ARG A 48 5.57 -12.41 -8.82
CA ARG A 48 5.31 -11.97 -10.21
C ARG A 48 3.91 -12.41 -10.68
N SER A 49 2.92 -12.05 -9.88
CA SER A 49 1.56 -12.54 -10.04
C SER A 49 0.59 -11.38 -10.24
N PRO A 50 -0.42 -11.53 -11.12
CA PRO A 50 -1.44 -10.51 -11.36
C PRO A 50 -2.53 -10.45 -10.27
N THR A 51 -2.51 -11.37 -9.29
CA THR A 51 -3.55 -11.50 -8.25
C THR A 51 -2.98 -11.80 -6.86
N PHE A 52 -1.67 -11.66 -6.69
CA PHE A 52 -1.01 -11.92 -5.41
C PHE A 52 0.33 -11.21 -5.37
N TYR A 53 0.68 -10.66 -4.22
CA TYR A 53 2.01 -10.14 -3.95
C TYR A 53 2.68 -10.87 -2.78
N GLU A 54 3.99 -10.98 -2.88
CA GLU A 54 4.85 -11.48 -1.80
C GLU A 54 6.13 -10.65 -1.79
N PHE A 55 6.49 -10.13 -0.62
CA PHE A 55 7.82 -9.55 -0.44
C PHE A 55 8.86 -10.65 -0.28
N ASP A 56 9.98 -10.54 -0.98
CA ASP A 56 11.12 -11.42 -0.73
C ASP A 56 11.59 -11.25 0.73
N SER A 57 11.86 -12.37 1.41
CA SER A 57 12.19 -12.34 2.84
C SER A 57 13.48 -11.57 3.16
N ALA A 58 14.46 -11.55 2.24
CA ALA A 58 15.69 -10.79 2.43
C ALA A 58 15.46 -9.29 2.23
N ASP A 59 14.63 -8.91 1.26
CA ASP A 59 14.23 -7.51 1.05
C ASP A 59 13.38 -6.99 2.21
N LEU A 60 12.48 -7.82 2.74
CA LEU A 60 11.69 -7.49 3.93
C LEU A 60 12.59 -7.26 5.15
N LEU A 61 13.54 -8.17 5.41
CA LEU A 61 14.48 -8.00 6.52
C LEU A 61 15.32 -6.72 6.37
N LYS A 62 15.75 -6.39 5.15
CA LYS A 62 16.49 -5.17 4.86
C LYS A 62 15.63 -3.93 5.11
N LEU A 63 14.37 -3.94 4.65
CA LEU A 63 13.41 -2.86 4.85
C LEU A 63 13.22 -2.55 6.34
N TYR A 64 12.93 -3.56 7.17
CA TYR A 64 12.73 -3.33 8.60
C TYR A 64 13.99 -2.86 9.32
N ARG A 65 15.18 -3.34 8.94
CA ARG A 65 16.45 -2.82 9.50
C ARG A 65 16.65 -1.35 9.16
N GLU A 66 16.37 -0.95 7.92
CA GLU A 66 16.50 0.43 7.50
C GLU A 66 15.49 1.34 8.21
N MET A 67 14.26 0.88 8.44
CA MET A 67 13.27 1.63 9.22
C MET A 67 13.69 1.77 10.68
N ASP A 68 14.18 0.70 11.31
CA ASP A 68 14.70 0.72 12.69
C ASP A 68 15.87 1.70 12.86
N ASP A 69 16.85 1.68 11.94
CA ASP A 69 17.98 2.62 11.92
C ASP A 69 17.56 4.09 11.77
N ARG A 70 16.33 4.36 11.34
CA ARG A 70 15.78 5.69 11.02
C ARG A 70 14.68 6.13 11.97
N ASP A 71 14.36 5.36 13.01
CA ASP A 71 13.19 5.56 13.88
C ASP A 71 11.87 5.70 13.07
N GLU A 72 11.72 4.87 12.03
CA GLU A 72 10.56 4.84 11.14
C GLU A 72 9.69 3.59 11.36
N GLU A 73 8.42 3.66 10.97
CA GLU A 73 7.47 2.53 10.95
C GLU A 73 6.72 2.47 9.60
N PRO A 74 6.18 1.30 9.21
CA PRO A 74 5.35 1.20 8.01
C PRO A 74 4.00 1.89 8.25
N VAL A 75 3.84 3.11 7.73
CA VAL A 75 2.58 3.86 7.84
C VAL A 75 1.57 3.39 6.80
N ILE A 76 2.03 3.13 5.57
CA ILE A 76 1.19 2.55 4.50
C ILE A 76 1.84 1.25 4.03
N VAL A 77 1.04 0.20 3.92
CA VAL A 77 1.35 -0.97 3.10
C VAL A 77 0.41 -0.93 1.91
N TYR A 78 0.93 -0.97 0.69
CA TYR A 78 0.08 -0.91 -0.49
C TYR A 78 0.35 -2.05 -1.47
N HIS A 79 -0.69 -2.40 -2.22
CA HIS A 79 -0.59 -3.21 -3.42
C HIS A 79 -1.63 -2.80 -4.48
N SER A 80 -1.42 -3.22 -5.72
CA SER A 80 -2.39 -2.99 -6.79
C SER A 80 -3.23 -4.22 -7.10
N HIS A 81 -4.46 -4.01 -7.54
CA HIS A 81 -5.30 -5.03 -8.16
C HIS A 81 -5.43 -4.74 -9.65
N THR A 82 -5.19 -5.74 -10.49
CA THR A 82 -5.13 -5.54 -11.95
C THR A 82 -6.46 -5.82 -12.66
N ALA A 83 -7.35 -6.60 -12.02
CA ALA A 83 -8.62 -7.06 -12.61
C ALA A 83 -9.84 -6.90 -11.70
N THR A 84 -9.66 -6.49 -10.45
CA THR A 84 -10.71 -6.35 -9.43
C THR A 84 -10.73 -4.96 -8.83
N GLU A 85 -11.83 -4.59 -8.18
CA GLU A 85 -11.91 -3.34 -7.41
C GLU A 85 -10.85 -3.28 -6.30
N ALA A 86 -10.57 -2.07 -5.82
CA ALA A 86 -9.63 -1.81 -4.73
C ALA A 86 -10.25 -2.16 -3.38
N TYR A 87 -10.52 -3.45 -3.15
CA TYR A 87 -11.09 -3.96 -1.91
C TYR A 87 -10.32 -5.21 -1.44
N PRO A 88 -9.96 -5.31 -0.13
CA PRO A 88 -9.14 -6.42 0.36
C PRO A 88 -9.77 -7.79 0.10
N SER A 89 -9.01 -8.69 -0.51
CA SER A 89 -9.35 -10.10 -0.62
C SER A 89 -9.16 -10.82 0.72
N ARG A 90 -9.68 -12.05 0.82
CA ARG A 90 -9.44 -12.91 1.99
C ARG A 90 -7.95 -13.18 2.23
N THR A 91 -7.17 -13.25 1.16
CA THR A 91 -5.72 -13.45 1.22
C THR A 91 -5.05 -12.23 1.84
N ASP A 92 -5.41 -11.02 1.39
CA ASP A 92 -4.88 -9.77 1.93
C ASP A 92 -5.11 -9.66 3.43
N VAL A 93 -6.34 -9.96 3.87
CA VAL A 93 -6.71 -9.96 5.29
C VAL A 93 -5.90 -10.96 6.11
N THR A 94 -5.57 -12.12 5.52
CA THR A 94 -4.77 -13.15 6.20
C THR A 94 -3.32 -12.73 6.39
N TYR A 95 -2.78 -11.92 5.47
CA TYR A 95 -1.39 -11.45 5.51
C TYR A 95 -1.21 -10.05 6.11
N ALA A 96 -2.30 -9.36 6.44
CA ALA A 96 -2.31 -8.08 7.13
C ALA A 96 -1.82 -8.20 8.58
N ASN A 97 -0.50 -8.18 8.77
CA ASN A 97 0.17 -8.36 10.07
C ASN A 97 0.66 -7.05 10.71
N GLU A 98 0.37 -5.91 10.09
CA GLU A 98 0.69 -4.57 10.59
C GLU A 98 -0.59 -3.86 11.04
N PRO A 99 -1.00 -3.95 12.33
CA PRO A 99 -2.24 -3.33 12.82
C PRO A 99 -2.22 -1.80 12.76
N GLY A 100 -1.01 -1.23 12.85
CA GLY A 100 -0.78 0.22 12.80
C GLY A 100 -0.67 0.79 11.39
N ALA A 101 -0.67 -0.05 10.35
CA ALA A 101 -0.56 0.41 8.98
C ALA A 101 -1.93 0.73 8.35
N HIS A 102 -1.90 1.61 7.35
CA HIS A 102 -2.95 1.84 6.38
C HIS A 102 -2.74 0.88 5.20
N TYR A 103 -3.69 -0.01 4.94
CA TYR A 103 -3.66 -0.90 3.78
C TYR A 103 -4.28 -0.21 2.58
N VAL A 104 -3.43 0.32 1.71
CA VAL A 104 -3.85 1.05 0.50
C VAL A 104 -3.94 0.09 -0.67
N LEU A 105 -5.11 0.05 -1.31
CA LEU A 105 -5.32 -0.73 -2.52
C LEU A 105 -5.52 0.21 -3.71
N VAL A 106 -4.77 -0.05 -4.79
CA VAL A 106 -4.94 0.65 -6.06
C VAL A 106 -5.46 -0.30 -7.12
N SER A 107 -6.70 -0.09 -7.58
CA SER A 107 -7.19 -0.87 -8.71
C SER A 107 -6.84 -0.17 -10.01
N THR A 108 -6.14 -0.88 -10.90
CA THR A 108 -5.90 -0.47 -12.29
C THR A 108 -6.82 -1.17 -13.28
N ALA A 109 -7.80 -1.94 -12.79
CA ALA A 109 -8.82 -2.54 -13.65
C ALA A 109 -9.61 -1.42 -14.35
N ASP A 110 -10.21 -1.72 -15.50
CA ASP A 110 -11.09 -0.76 -16.19
C ASP A 110 -12.34 -0.54 -15.33
N THR A 111 -12.27 0.46 -14.46
CA THR A 111 -13.24 0.62 -13.37
C THR A 111 -14.46 1.37 -13.86
N ASP A 112 -15.56 0.62 -14.07
CA ASP A 112 -16.94 1.07 -14.29
C ASP A 112 -17.22 2.52 -13.85
N ASP A 113 -16.95 3.49 -14.74
CA ASP A 113 -17.17 4.94 -14.56
C ASP A 113 -16.48 5.62 -13.35
N ALA A 114 -15.63 4.92 -12.58
CA ALA A 114 -14.96 5.45 -11.37
C ALA A 114 -13.68 6.25 -11.66
N GLY A 115 -13.28 6.35 -12.93
CA GLY A 115 -12.05 7.00 -13.38
C GLY A 115 -11.00 5.97 -13.86
N PRO A 116 -9.76 6.41 -14.14
CA PRO A 116 -8.72 5.54 -14.69
C PRO A 116 -8.08 4.58 -13.67
N PHE A 117 -8.47 4.68 -12.39
CA PHE A 117 -8.03 3.80 -11.29
C PHE A 117 -8.89 4.08 -10.04
N GLN A 118 -8.87 3.17 -9.07
CA GLN A 118 -9.35 3.41 -7.71
C GLN A 118 -8.17 3.50 -6.74
N PHE A 119 -8.29 4.34 -5.71
CA PHE A 119 -7.33 4.43 -4.61
C PHE A 119 -8.13 4.42 -3.30
N ARG A 120 -8.03 3.34 -2.53
CA ARG A 120 -8.81 3.13 -1.29
C ARG A 120 -7.89 2.71 -0.16
N SER A 121 -8.26 3.07 1.07
CA SER A 121 -7.47 2.75 2.28
C SER A 121 -8.33 2.00 3.28
N PHE A 122 -7.71 1.03 3.96
CA PHE A 122 -8.37 0.18 4.93
C PHE A 122 -7.49 0.01 6.17
N ARG A 123 -8.14 -0.07 7.33
CA ARG A 123 -7.56 -0.65 8.55
C ARG A 123 -8.00 -2.09 8.63
N ILE A 124 -7.04 -2.99 8.84
CA ILE A 124 -7.30 -4.43 8.99
C ILE A 124 -6.71 -4.86 10.33
N VAL A 125 -7.58 -5.22 11.28
CA VAL A 125 -7.18 -5.62 12.64
C VAL A 125 -8.00 -6.84 13.03
N ASP A 126 -7.33 -7.91 13.48
CA ASP A 126 -7.97 -9.17 13.88
C ASP A 126 -8.96 -9.75 12.85
N GLY A 127 -8.68 -9.49 11.55
CA GLY A 127 -9.52 -9.93 10.43
C GLY A 127 -10.71 -9.01 10.12
N GLU A 128 -10.93 -7.95 10.89
CA GLU A 128 -11.97 -6.95 10.62
C GLU A 128 -11.45 -5.88 9.66
N ILE A 129 -12.18 -5.66 8.56
CA ILE A 129 -11.88 -4.64 7.55
C ILE A 129 -12.69 -3.39 7.85
N THR A 130 -12.01 -2.26 8.02
CA THR A 130 -12.65 -0.94 8.12
C THR A 130 -12.08 -0.04 7.03
N GLU A 131 -12.91 0.35 6.06
CA GLU A 131 -12.53 1.37 5.08
C GLU A 131 -12.40 2.74 5.77
N GLU A 132 -11.43 3.53 5.34
CA GLU A 132 -11.21 4.87 5.85
C GLU A 132 -11.07 5.90 4.74
N ASP A 133 -11.50 7.13 5.03
CA ASP A 133 -11.32 8.24 4.10
C ASP A 133 -9.84 8.50 3.83
N VAL A 134 -9.53 8.83 2.57
CA VAL A 134 -8.20 9.28 2.13
C VAL A 134 -8.25 10.78 1.87
N ARG A 135 -7.42 11.53 2.59
CA ARG A 135 -7.23 12.97 2.40
C ARG A 135 -5.89 13.22 1.74
N VAL A 136 -5.91 13.71 0.50
CA VAL A 136 -4.70 14.12 -0.22
C VAL A 136 -4.40 15.60 0.07
N VAL A 137 -3.15 15.90 0.42
CA VAL A 137 -2.66 17.25 0.74
C VAL A 137 -1.41 17.60 -0.07
N GLU A 138 -1.10 18.88 -0.25
CA GLU A 138 0.14 19.28 -0.96
C GLU A 138 1.40 19.04 -0.10
N ALA A 139 1.30 19.22 1.22
CA ALA A 139 2.37 19.03 2.20
C ALA A 139 1.78 18.79 3.60
N TYR A 140 2.61 18.28 4.53
CA TYR A 140 2.26 18.05 5.94
C TYR A 140 2.39 19.29 6.82
#